data_AF-A0A353CEM8-F1
#
_entry.id   AF-A0A353CEM8-F1
#
_cell.length_a   1.000
_cell.length_b   1.000
_cell.length_c   1.000
_cell.angle_alpha   90.00
_cell.angle_beta   90.00
_cell.angle_gamma   90.00
#
_symmetry.space_group_name_H-M   'P 1'
#
loop_
_entity.id
_entity.type
_entity.pdbx_description
1 polymer ?
#
loop_
_entity_poly.entity_id
_entity_poly.type
_entity_poly.pdbx_seq_one_letter_code
_entity_poly.pdbx_strand_id
1 'polypeptide(L)'
;MNEQKLIRGIGRWDLTAIFINTIIGAGIFGLPAKVHALIGTWSLVAFFACAMIISFIVVCYAEVASRFSATGGPYLYAREAFGPVVGFEVGWLYWIVRVTTFAANCNLLITYFGFFVPQASQGTFRVASISVVVLTIFVVNLIGVKQSAMMTNIFTAGKLIPLFVFVAVGIFFIQPENFTFDTVPEYGAFSSAVLLLIYRSEER
;
A
#
# COMPACT_ATOMS: atom_id res chain seq x y z
N MET A 1 23.64 23.22 -14.76
CA MET A 1 22.78 22.95 -13.59
C MET A 1 23.58 22.09 -12.63
N ASN A 2 23.90 22.59 -11.43
CA ASN A 2 24.55 21.79 -10.40
C ASN A 2 23.64 20.62 -10.04
N GLU A 3 24.04 19.40 -10.38
CA GLU A 3 23.38 18.20 -9.85
C GLU A 3 23.62 18.18 -8.34
N GLN A 4 22.65 18.64 -7.56
CA GLN A 4 22.61 18.38 -6.13
C GLN A 4 22.54 16.86 -5.96
N LYS A 5 23.70 16.25 -5.71
CA LYS A 5 23.83 14.82 -5.48
C LYS A 5 23.05 14.46 -4.22
N LEU A 6 21.89 13.84 -4.41
CA LEU A 6 21.04 13.37 -3.32
C LEU A 6 21.88 12.52 -2.35
N ILE A 7 21.72 12.78 -1.06
CA ILE A 7 22.38 11.98 -0.02
C ILE A 7 21.80 10.56 -0.09
N ARG A 8 22.67 9.56 -0.30
CA ARG A 8 22.29 8.14 -0.23
C ARG A 8 21.98 7.75 1.21
N GLY A 9 20.76 8.02 1.65
CA GLY A 9 20.29 7.75 3.01
C GLY A 9 19.49 6.46 3.17
N ILE A 10 19.15 5.77 2.08
CA ILE A 10 18.28 4.58 2.07
C ILE A 10 19.08 3.39 1.54
N GLY A 11 19.20 2.34 2.34
CA GLY A 11 19.84 1.08 1.95
C GLY A 11 18.87 0.12 1.25
N ARG A 12 19.38 -1.04 0.81
CA ARG A 12 18.56 -2.08 0.16
C ARG A 12 17.43 -2.58 1.06
N TRP A 13 17.74 -2.82 2.34
CA TRP A 13 16.76 -3.31 3.31
C TRP A 13 15.71 -2.25 3.68
N ASP A 14 16.10 -0.97 3.72
CA ASP A 14 15.16 0.13 3.92
C ASP A 14 14.20 0.24 2.73
N LEU A 15 14.71 0.11 1.49
CA LEU A 15 13.85 0.06 0.31
C LEU A 15 12.87 -1.12 0.36
N THR A 16 13.35 -2.32 0.66
CA THR A 16 12.48 -3.50 0.80
C THR A 16 11.44 -3.31 1.89
N ALA A 17 11.83 -2.79 3.06
CA ALA A 17 10.91 -2.54 4.17
C ALA A 17 9.87 -1.47 3.80
N ILE A 18 10.26 -0.39 3.13
CA ILE A 18 9.33 0.62 2.60
C ILE A 18 8.34 -0.02 1.63
N PHE A 19 8.81 -0.83 0.67
CA PHE A 19 7.92 -1.53 -0.26
C PHE A 19 6.96 -2.48 0.46
N ILE A 20 7.46 -3.29 1.39
CA ILE A 20 6.61 -4.18 2.19
C ILE A 20 5.60 -3.37 3.00
N ASN A 21 5.98 -2.22 3.58
CA ASN A 21 5.06 -1.34 4.30
C ASN A 21 3.93 -0.83 3.40
N THR A 22 4.25 -0.46 2.16
CA THR A 22 3.26 0.05 1.20
C THR A 22 2.29 -1.03 0.74
N ILE A 23 2.74 -2.28 0.60
CA ILE A 23 1.90 -3.41 0.17
C ILE A 23 1.10 -3.98 1.36
N ILE A 24 1.78 -4.22 2.49
CA ILE A 24 1.21 -4.81 3.70
C ILE A 24 0.63 -3.68 4.58
N GLY A 25 -0.50 -3.15 4.12
CA GLY A 25 -1.31 -2.17 4.83
C GLY A 25 -2.40 -2.79 5.71
N ALA A 26 -3.45 -2.02 6.00
CA ALA A 26 -4.62 -2.56 6.71
C ALA A 26 -5.45 -3.52 5.83
N GLY A 27 -5.20 -3.54 4.52
CA GLY A 27 -5.91 -4.39 3.57
C GLY A 27 -5.85 -5.86 3.98
N ILE A 28 -4.66 -6.40 4.25
CA ILE A 28 -4.48 -7.83 4.57
C ILE A 28 -5.24 -8.27 5.84
N PHE A 29 -5.53 -7.35 6.76
CA PHE A 29 -6.24 -7.67 8.00
C PHE A 29 -7.76 -7.75 7.83
N GLY A 30 -8.33 -7.15 6.78
CA GLY A 30 -9.78 -7.15 6.55
C GLY A 30 -10.23 -7.74 5.21
N LEU A 31 -9.36 -7.73 4.19
CA LEU A 31 -9.64 -8.27 2.86
C LEU A 31 -9.93 -9.76 2.87
N PRO A 32 -9.13 -10.62 3.56
CA PRO A 32 -9.37 -12.06 3.54
C PRO A 32 -10.77 -12.43 4.03
N ALA A 33 -11.24 -11.81 5.12
CA ALA A 33 -12.59 -12.05 5.64
C ALA A 33 -13.69 -11.65 4.65
N LYS A 34 -13.54 -10.50 3.96
CA LYS A 34 -14.52 -10.04 2.95
C LYS A 34 -14.56 -10.94 1.72
N VAL A 35 -13.39 -11.37 1.25
CA VAL A 35 -13.29 -12.25 0.07
C VAL A 35 -13.82 -13.64 0.41
N HIS A 36 -13.50 -14.16 1.59
CA HIS A 36 -14.06 -15.43 2.08
C HIS A 36 -15.58 -15.34 2.24
N ALA A 37 -16.13 -14.23 2.74
CA ALA A 37 -17.58 -14.04 2.82
C ALA A 37 -18.27 -14.04 1.44
N LEU A 38 -17.55 -13.70 0.36
CA LEU A 38 -18.10 -13.63 -0.99
C LEU A 38 -18.04 -14.98 -1.74
N ILE A 39 -16.96 -15.74 -1.57
CA ILE A 39 -16.68 -16.96 -2.36
C ILE A 39 -16.20 -18.16 -1.54
N GLY A 40 -16.26 -18.10 -0.21
CA GLY A 40 -15.88 -19.20 0.68
C GLY A 40 -14.42 -19.63 0.52
N THR A 41 -14.18 -20.94 0.50
CA THR A 41 -12.84 -21.54 0.37
C THR A 41 -12.14 -21.19 -0.95
N TRP A 42 -12.90 -20.87 -2.00
CA TRP A 42 -12.37 -20.41 -3.29
C TRP A 42 -11.63 -19.07 -3.19
N SER A 43 -11.75 -18.36 -2.07
CA SER A 43 -10.91 -17.20 -1.74
C SER A 43 -9.41 -17.50 -1.87
N LEU A 44 -8.95 -18.68 -1.47
CA LEU A 44 -7.54 -19.08 -1.62
C LEU A 44 -7.09 -19.08 -3.08
N VAL A 45 -7.95 -19.62 -3.96
CA VAL A 45 -7.71 -19.65 -5.42
C VAL A 45 -7.72 -18.23 -5.98
N ALA A 46 -8.66 -17.37 -5.53
CA ALA A 46 -8.72 -15.98 -5.94
C ALA A 46 -7.47 -15.19 -5.50
N PHE A 47 -6.98 -15.41 -4.28
CA PHE A 47 -5.72 -14.81 -3.79
C PHE A 47 -4.52 -15.27 -4.63
N PHE A 48 -4.43 -16.55 -4.95
CA PHE A 48 -3.37 -17.08 -5.79
C PHE A 48 -3.42 -16.54 -7.23
N ALA A 49 -4.61 -16.50 -7.83
CA ALA A 49 -4.83 -15.92 -9.16
C ALA A 49 -4.46 -14.43 -9.18
N CYS A 50 -4.88 -13.66 -8.17
CA CYS A 50 -4.50 -12.26 -8.03
C CYS A 50 -2.98 -12.09 -7.89
N ALA A 51 -2.33 -12.89 -7.03
CA ALA A 51 -0.88 -12.85 -6.85
C ALA A 51 -0.14 -13.15 -8.16
N MET A 52 -0.63 -14.10 -8.96
CA MET A 52 -0.05 -14.41 -10.27
C MET A 52 -0.19 -13.23 -11.24
N ILE A 53 -1.36 -12.61 -11.34
CA ILE A 53 -1.59 -11.44 -12.20
C ILE A 53 -0.67 -10.28 -11.80
N ILE A 54 -0.62 -9.95 -10.50
CA ILE A 54 0.22 -8.87 -9.98
C ILE A 54 1.71 -9.18 -10.20
N SER A 55 2.13 -10.45 -10.10
CA SER A 55 3.53 -10.82 -10.30
C SER A 55 4.04 -10.47 -11.70
N PHE A 56 3.22 -10.61 -12.74
CA PHE A 56 3.59 -10.18 -14.09
C PHE A 56 3.84 -8.68 -14.18
N ILE A 57 2.97 -7.88 -13.55
CA ILE A 57 3.12 -6.41 -13.49
C ILE A 57 4.41 -6.05 -12.74
N VAL A 58 4.67 -6.69 -11.59
CA VAL A 58 5.86 -6.43 -10.78
C VAL A 58 7.14 -6.79 -11.52
N VAL A 59 7.18 -7.90 -12.27
CA VAL A 59 8.34 -8.29 -13.07
C VAL A 59 8.61 -7.26 -14.17
N CYS A 60 7.58 -6.80 -14.88
CA CYS A 60 7.72 -5.73 -15.88
C CYS A 60 8.29 -4.45 -15.25
N TYR A 61 7.76 -4.04 -14.08
CA TYR A 61 8.27 -2.88 -13.35
C TYR A 61 9.71 -3.07 -12.86
N ALA A 62 10.07 -4.26 -12.38
CA ALA A 62 11.42 -4.57 -11.92
C ALA A 62 12.43 -4.53 -13.08
N GLU A 63 12.07 -5.07 -14.25
CA GLU A 63 12.89 -5.02 -15.44
C GLU A 63 13.14 -3.58 -15.89
N VAL A 64 12.09 -2.76 -16.01
CA VAL A 64 12.22 -1.35 -16.39
C VAL A 64 13.03 -0.59 -15.35
N ALA A 65 12.72 -0.75 -14.06
CA ALA A 65 13.42 -0.04 -12.98
C ALA A 65 14.92 -0.36 -12.93
N SER A 66 15.33 -1.59 -13.28
CA SER A 66 16.74 -1.99 -13.33
C SER A 66 17.57 -1.24 -14.38
N ARG A 67 16.91 -0.65 -15.40
CA ARG A 67 17.57 0.08 -16.50
C ARG A 67 17.81 1.56 -16.18
N PHE A 68 17.31 2.07 -15.05
CA PHE A 68 17.40 3.48 -14.68
C PHE A 68 18.10 3.66 -13.33
N SER A 69 19.09 4.55 -13.29
CA SER A 69 19.80 4.93 -12.06
C SER A 69 19.40 6.30 -11.51
N ALA A 70 18.65 7.08 -12.28
CA ALA A 70 18.19 8.42 -11.90
C ALA A 70 16.87 8.37 -11.13
N THR A 71 16.66 9.36 -10.25
CA THR A 71 15.41 9.53 -9.53
C THR A 71 14.33 10.04 -10.50
N GLY A 72 13.17 9.38 -10.53
CA GLY A 72 12.05 9.82 -11.36
C GLY A 72 10.94 8.79 -11.52
N GLY A 73 11.22 7.51 -11.30
CA GLY A 73 10.21 6.45 -11.30
C GLY A 73 9.37 6.41 -12.59
N PRO A 74 8.04 6.21 -12.51
CA PRO A 74 7.17 6.07 -13.68
C PRO A 74 7.24 7.25 -14.66
N TYR A 75 7.41 8.48 -14.16
CA TYR A 75 7.57 9.67 -14.99
C TYR A 75 8.78 9.54 -15.92
N LEU A 76 9.93 9.14 -15.37
CA LEU A 76 11.15 8.99 -16.15
C LEU A 76 11.00 7.87 -17.18
N TYR A 77 10.39 6.75 -16.80
CA TYR A 77 10.18 5.61 -17.69
C TYR A 77 9.30 5.99 -18.88
N ALA A 78 8.18 6.67 -18.62
CA ALA A 78 7.27 7.13 -19.66
C ALA A 78 7.91 8.19 -20.57
N ARG A 79 8.68 9.12 -19.99
CA ARG A 79 9.38 10.15 -20.76
C ARG A 79 10.40 9.58 -21.73
N GLU A 80 11.19 8.60 -21.28
CA GLU A 80 12.24 7.99 -22.12
C GLU A 80 11.65 7.03 -23.16
N ALA A 81 10.54 6.37 -22.86
CA ALA A 81 9.89 5.46 -23.81
C ALA A 81 9.00 6.16 -24.86
N PHE A 82 8.28 7.21 -24.48
CA PHE A 82 7.21 7.81 -25.29
C PHE A 82 7.38 9.31 -25.54
N GLY A 83 8.46 9.91 -25.03
CA GLY A 83 8.79 11.32 -25.22
C GLY A 83 8.22 12.26 -24.14
N PRO A 84 8.49 13.57 -24.28
CA PRO A 84 8.27 14.55 -23.22
C PRO A 84 6.80 14.80 -22.87
N VAL A 85 5.89 14.69 -23.85
CA VAL A 85 4.45 14.95 -23.64
C VAL A 85 3.82 13.86 -22.76
N VAL A 86 4.02 12.59 -23.12
CA VAL A 86 3.52 11.45 -22.32
C VAL A 86 4.20 11.42 -20.94
N GLY A 87 5.50 11.72 -20.89
CA GLY A 87 6.20 11.90 -19.62
C GLY A 87 5.52 12.95 -18.73
N PHE A 88 5.19 14.12 -19.28
CA PHE A 88 4.50 15.18 -18.54
C PHE A 88 3.14 14.74 -17.99
N GLU A 89 2.31 14.08 -18.81
CA GLU A 89 1.00 13.57 -18.37
C GLU A 89 1.12 12.56 -17.22
N VAL A 90 2.02 11.58 -17.35
CA VAL A 90 2.29 10.58 -16.31
C VAL A 90 2.81 11.26 -15.03
N GLY A 91 3.69 12.27 -15.17
CA GLY A 91 4.18 13.05 -14.04
C GLY A 91 3.06 13.76 -13.27
N TRP A 92 2.12 14.39 -13.99
CA TRP A 92 0.97 15.05 -13.39
C TRP A 92 0.02 14.09 -12.70
N LEU A 93 -0.33 12.98 -13.37
CA LEU A 93 -1.18 11.95 -12.78
C LEU A 93 -0.54 11.37 -11.52
N TYR A 94 0.75 11.07 -11.58
CA TYR A 94 1.48 10.56 -10.42
C TYR A 94 1.47 11.57 -9.27
N TRP A 95 1.68 12.86 -9.54
CA TRP A 95 1.62 13.90 -8.51
C TRP A 95 0.22 14.02 -7.88
N ILE A 96 -0.85 14.05 -8.69
CA ILE A 96 -2.24 14.14 -8.21
C ILE A 96 -2.58 12.95 -7.31
N VAL A 97 -2.22 11.72 -7.74
CA VAL A 97 -2.42 10.51 -6.94
C VAL A 97 -1.73 10.65 -5.60
N ARG A 98 -0.45 11.05 -5.58
CA ARG A 98 0.32 11.19 -4.34
C ARG A 98 -0.28 12.21 -3.37
N VAL A 99 -0.74 13.36 -3.86
CA VAL A 99 -1.38 14.39 -3.03
C VAL A 99 -2.73 13.91 -2.49
N THR A 100 -3.54 13.27 -3.34
CA THR A 100 -4.87 12.76 -2.97
C THR A 100 -4.77 11.63 -1.95
N THR A 101 -3.86 10.68 -2.18
CA THR A 101 -3.52 9.60 -1.26
C THR A 101 -3.06 10.14 0.10
N PHE A 102 -2.21 11.17 0.11
CA PHE A 102 -1.78 11.79 1.37
C PHE A 102 -2.96 12.43 2.12
N ALA A 103 -3.80 13.19 1.43
CA ALA A 103 -4.99 13.81 2.02
C ALA A 103 -5.98 12.77 2.56
N ALA A 104 -6.23 11.69 1.79
CA ALA A 104 -7.10 10.59 2.19
C ALA A 104 -6.59 9.89 3.45
N ASN A 105 -5.28 9.61 3.54
CA ASN A 105 -4.68 8.99 4.72
C ASN A 105 -4.74 9.89 5.97
N CYS A 106 -4.46 11.19 5.84
CA CYS A 106 -4.63 12.15 6.94
C CYS A 106 -6.08 12.22 7.42
N ASN A 107 -7.04 12.24 6.48
CA ASN A 107 -8.45 12.25 6.80
C ASN A 107 -8.88 10.97 7.54
N LEU A 108 -8.44 9.81 7.05
CA LEU A 108 -8.74 8.51 7.66
C LEU A 108 -8.14 8.38 9.06
N LEU A 109 -6.92 8.89 9.27
CA LEU A 109 -6.29 8.91 10.60
C LEU A 109 -7.15 9.69 11.61
N ILE A 110 -7.66 10.86 11.23
CA ILE A 110 -8.54 11.64 12.11
C ILE A 110 -9.88 10.97 12.33
N THR A 111 -10.44 10.28 11.32
CA THR A 111 -11.63 9.43 11.52
C THR A 111 -11.38 8.36 12.57
N TYR A 112 -10.23 7.67 12.53
CA TYR A 112 -9.89 6.68 13.54
C TYR A 112 -9.62 7.29 14.93
N PHE A 113 -8.96 8.45 14.98
CA PHE A 113 -8.71 9.16 16.22
C PHE A 113 -10.02 9.67 16.86
N GLY A 114 -11.03 9.97 16.04
CA GLY A 114 -12.37 10.35 16.45
C GLY A 114 -13.09 9.31 17.31
N PHE A 115 -12.74 8.02 17.23
CA PHE A 115 -13.28 7.01 18.14
C PHE A 115 -12.83 7.21 19.59
N PHE A 116 -11.63 7.75 19.80
CA PHE A 116 -11.09 8.04 21.13
C PHE A 116 -11.47 9.46 21.61
N VAL A 117 -11.43 10.42 20.69
CA VAL A 117 -11.77 11.83 20.96
C VAL A 117 -12.81 12.29 19.93
N PRO A 118 -14.12 12.12 20.20
CA PRO A 118 -15.18 12.44 19.24
C PRO A 118 -15.12 13.87 18.70
N GLN A 119 -14.71 14.82 19.54
CA GLN A 119 -14.54 16.23 19.19
C GLN A 119 -13.49 16.42 18.08
N ALA A 120 -12.45 15.57 18.02
CA ALA A 120 -11.40 15.54 16.99
C ALA A 120 -11.95 15.37 15.57
N SER A 121 -13.14 14.78 15.42
CA SER A 121 -13.73 14.45 14.13
C SER A 121 -14.73 15.48 13.60
N GLN A 122 -15.02 16.55 14.35
CA GLN A 122 -16.13 17.47 14.09
C GLN A 122 -15.69 18.92 13.76
N GLY A 123 -16.33 19.52 12.77
CA GLY A 123 -16.23 20.96 12.44
C GLY A 123 -14.81 21.52 12.37
N THR A 124 -14.61 22.71 12.94
CA THR A 124 -13.31 23.42 12.96
C THR A 124 -12.21 22.63 13.67
N PHE A 125 -12.58 21.82 14.68
CA PHE A 125 -11.61 21.04 15.45
C PHE A 125 -11.04 19.86 14.65
N ARG A 126 -11.79 19.33 13.66
CA ARG A 126 -11.27 18.40 12.65
C ARG A 126 -10.18 19.03 11.80
N VAL A 127 -10.42 20.24 11.30
CA VAL A 127 -9.45 20.98 10.46
C VAL A 127 -8.17 21.27 11.24
N ALA A 128 -8.30 21.65 12.52
CA ALA A 128 -7.15 21.83 13.40
C ALA A 128 -6.37 20.51 13.59
N SER A 129 -7.07 19.40 13.83
CA SER A 129 -6.44 18.08 14.02
C SER A 129 -5.70 17.62 12.76
N ILE A 130 -6.31 17.76 11.58
CA ILE A 130 -5.64 17.47 10.30
C ILE A 130 -4.40 18.35 10.12
N SER A 131 -4.52 19.66 10.37
CA SER A 131 -3.41 20.60 10.26
C SER A 131 -2.23 20.21 11.16
N VAL A 132 -2.50 19.80 12.42
CA VAL A 132 -1.47 19.33 13.36
C VAL A 132 -0.77 18.07 12.85
N VAL A 133 -1.53 17.09 12.33
CA VAL A 133 -0.95 15.86 11.73
C VAL A 133 -0.06 16.22 10.55
N VAL A 134 -0.54 17.05 9.62
CA VAL A 134 0.22 17.46 8.43
C VAL A 134 1.49 18.22 8.81
N LEU A 135 1.40 19.15 9.77
CA LEU A 135 2.56 19.88 10.28
C LEU A 135 3.57 18.95 10.95
N THR A 136 3.11 17.97 11.72
CA THR A 136 3.98 16.98 12.36
C THR A 136 4.73 16.19 11.29
N ILE A 137 4.03 15.66 10.29
CA ILE A 137 4.65 14.93 9.17
C ILE A 137 5.62 15.83 8.39
N PHE A 138 5.27 17.09 8.15
CA PHE A 138 6.14 18.07 7.51
C PHE A 138 7.44 18.27 8.31
N VAL A 139 7.35 18.47 9.63
CA VAL A 139 8.52 18.60 10.51
C VAL A 139 9.38 17.34 10.48
N VAL A 140 8.79 16.14 10.55
CA VAL A 140 9.54 14.87 10.43
C VAL A 140 10.28 14.79 9.09
N ASN A 141 9.65 15.23 7.99
CA ASN A 141 10.29 15.27 6.68
C ASN A 141 11.46 16.28 6.62
N LEU A 142 11.39 17.39 7.36
CA LEU A 142 12.49 18.36 7.46
C LEU A 142 13.70 17.80 8.26
N ILE A 143 13.46 16.99 9.28
CA ILE A 143 14.53 16.42 10.13
C ILE A 143 15.41 15.43 9.34
N GLY A 144 14.83 14.75 8.34
CA GLY A 144 15.61 14.05 7.33
C GLY A 144 15.06 12.67 6.95
N VAL A 145 15.34 12.29 5.70
CA VAL A 145 14.84 11.06 5.07
C VAL A 145 15.19 9.79 5.84
N LYS A 146 16.34 9.78 6.53
CA LYS A 146 16.78 8.62 7.34
C LYS A 146 15.86 8.35 8.53
N GLN A 147 15.36 9.39 9.19
CA GLN A 147 14.43 9.25 10.32
C GLN A 147 13.06 8.75 9.84
N SER A 148 12.61 9.26 8.68
CA SER A 148 11.39 8.77 8.01
C SER A 148 11.49 7.28 7.67
N ALA A 149 12.61 6.85 7.08
CA ALA A 149 12.85 5.43 6.77
C ALA A 149 12.87 4.55 8.04
N MET A 150 13.53 4.99 9.12
CA MET A 150 13.54 4.26 10.38
C MET A 150 12.13 4.11 10.98
N MET A 151 11.33 5.18 10.95
CA MET A 151 9.94 5.15 11.40
C MET A 151 9.11 4.16 10.58
N THR A 152 9.27 4.17 9.25
CA THR A 152 8.62 3.20 8.36
C THR A 152 9.04 1.77 8.68
N ASN A 153 10.33 1.52 8.93
CA ASN A 153 10.83 0.18 9.29
C ASN A 153 10.19 -0.32 10.59
N ILE A 154 10.08 0.54 11.62
CA ILE A 154 9.42 0.20 12.89
C ILE A 154 7.94 -0.15 12.66
N PHE A 155 7.21 0.67 11.90
CA PHE A 155 5.80 0.39 11.58
C PHE A 155 5.63 -0.90 10.76
N THR A 156 6.59 -1.20 9.89
CA THR A 156 6.59 -2.44 9.10
C THR A 156 6.74 -3.63 10.02
N ALA A 157 7.77 -3.64 10.86
CA ALA A 157 7.98 -4.70 11.85
C ALA A 157 6.77 -4.86 12.78
N GLY A 158 6.22 -3.74 13.28
CA GLY A 158 5.06 -3.73 14.16
C GLY A 158 3.79 -4.33 13.54
N LYS A 159 3.64 -4.31 12.22
CA LYS A 159 2.52 -4.96 11.52
C LYS A 159 2.85 -6.39 11.10
N LEU A 160 4.08 -6.67 10.69
CA LEU A 160 4.51 -8.00 10.24
C LEU A 160 4.62 -9.01 11.39
N ILE A 161 5.11 -8.59 12.56
CA ILE A 161 5.28 -9.50 13.69
C ILE A 161 3.93 -10.09 14.13
N PRO A 162 2.87 -9.31 14.40
CA PRO A 162 1.56 -9.87 14.71
C PRO A 162 1.00 -10.75 13.61
N LEU A 163 1.19 -10.38 12.33
CA LEU A 163 0.74 -11.19 11.20
C LEU A 163 1.46 -12.55 11.16
N PHE A 164 2.76 -12.56 11.39
CA PHE A 164 3.56 -13.80 11.43
C PHE A 164 3.15 -14.68 12.61
N VAL A 165 2.97 -14.10 13.80
CA VAL A 165 2.48 -14.81 14.99
C VAL A 165 1.09 -15.38 14.73
N PHE A 166 0.19 -14.61 14.11
CA PHE A 166 -1.15 -15.05 13.76
C PHE A 166 -1.13 -16.27 12.83
N VAL A 167 -0.28 -16.26 11.81
CA VAL A 167 -0.12 -17.42 10.90
C VAL A 167 0.50 -18.61 11.64
N ALA A 168 1.58 -18.40 12.41
CA ALA A 168 2.29 -19.46 13.12
C ALA A 168 1.40 -20.17 14.14
N VAL A 169 0.62 -19.40 14.92
CA VAL A 169 -0.35 -19.96 15.86
C VAL A 169 -1.54 -20.56 15.10
N GLY A 170 -2.06 -19.84 14.11
CA GLY A 170 -3.24 -20.23 13.34
C GLY A 170 -3.11 -21.60 12.68
N ILE A 171 -1.91 -21.97 12.21
CA ILE A 171 -1.64 -23.29 11.61
C ILE A 171 -2.01 -24.45 12.54
N PHE A 172 -1.83 -24.31 13.86
CA PHE A 172 -2.19 -25.35 14.82
C PHE A 172 -3.69 -25.50 15.07
N PHE A 173 -4.49 -24.50 14.68
CA PHE A 173 -5.95 -24.48 14.84
C PHE A 173 -6.70 -24.70 13.52
N ILE A 174 -5.99 -25.06 12.45
CA ILE A 174 -6.60 -25.35 11.16
C ILE A 174 -7.39 -26.65 11.26
N GLN A 175 -8.70 -26.56 11.03
CA GLN A 175 -9.58 -27.72 10.87
C GLN A 175 -9.75 -28.02 9.37
N PRO A 176 -9.24 -29.16 8.86
CA PRO A 176 -9.33 -29.52 7.44
C PRO A 176 -10.77 -29.58 6.90
N GLU A 177 -11.73 -29.86 7.77
CA GLU A 177 -13.17 -29.92 7.48
C GLU A 177 -13.74 -28.58 6.97
N ASN A 178 -13.09 -27.46 7.28
CA ASN A 178 -13.53 -26.13 6.82
C ASN A 178 -13.05 -25.81 5.39
N PHE A 179 -12.23 -26.65 4.76
CA PHE A 179 -11.75 -26.47 3.39
C PHE A 179 -12.63 -27.22 2.39
N THR A 180 -13.93 -26.99 2.45
CA THR A 180 -14.86 -27.56 1.47
C THR A 180 -14.90 -26.71 0.21
N PHE A 181 -14.75 -27.35 -0.95
CA PHE A 181 -14.84 -26.72 -2.27
C PHE A 181 -16.15 -27.11 -2.98
N ASP A 182 -17.16 -27.48 -2.21
CA ASP A 182 -18.36 -28.17 -2.70
C ASP A 182 -19.25 -27.26 -3.56
N THR A 183 -19.27 -25.96 -3.26
CA THR A 183 -19.99 -24.96 -4.05
C THR A 183 -19.02 -24.16 -4.90
N VAL A 184 -19.05 -24.41 -6.21
CA VAL A 184 -18.32 -23.57 -7.17
C VAL A 184 -19.01 -22.20 -7.20
N PRO A 185 -18.29 -21.11 -6.89
CA PRO A 185 -18.88 -19.78 -6.91
C PRO A 185 -19.28 -19.43 -8.34
N GLU A 186 -20.37 -18.69 -8.47
CA GLU A 186 -20.77 -18.12 -9.74
C GLU A 186 -19.62 -17.27 -10.32
N TYR A 187 -19.42 -17.31 -11.63
CA TYR A 187 -18.35 -16.57 -12.31
C TYR A 187 -18.36 -15.07 -11.96
N GLY A 188 -19.55 -14.47 -11.81
CA GLY A 188 -19.71 -13.08 -11.38
C GLY A 188 -19.16 -12.82 -9.97
N ALA A 189 -19.40 -13.71 -9.01
CA ALA A 189 -18.89 -13.58 -7.64
C ALA A 189 -17.38 -13.79 -7.58
N PHE A 190 -16.85 -14.77 -8.33
CA PHE A 190 -15.41 -15.04 -8.40
C PHE A 190 -14.64 -13.88 -9.05
N SER A 191 -15.11 -13.37 -10.20
CA SER A 191 -14.50 -12.20 -10.84
C SER A 191 -14.57 -10.97 -9.95
N SER A 192 -15.70 -10.73 -9.28
CA SER A 192 -15.85 -9.62 -8.32
C SER A 192 -14.87 -9.75 -7.15
N ALA A 193 -14.64 -10.96 -6.63
CA ALA A 193 -13.66 -11.21 -5.58
C ALA A 193 -12.22 -10.90 -6.04
N VAL A 194 -11.84 -11.33 -7.25
CA VAL A 194 -10.52 -11.05 -7.83
C VAL A 194 -10.35 -9.55 -8.10
N LEU A 195 -11.36 -8.89 -8.65
CA LEU A 195 -11.34 -7.43 -8.87
C LEU A 195 -11.26 -6.66 -7.55
N LEU A 196 -11.96 -7.12 -6.53
CA LEU A 196 -11.87 -6.55 -5.19
C LEU A 196 -10.46 -6.71 -4.62
N LEU A 197 -9.80 -7.85 -4.83
CA LEU A 197 -8.41 -8.06 -4.42
C LEU A 197 -7.45 -7.12 -5.14
N ILE A 198 -7.62 -6.91 -6.44
CA ILE A 198 -6.77 -6.01 -7.25
C ILE A 198 -7.03 -4.55 -6.83
N TYR A 199 -8.27 -4.07 -6.96
CA TYR A 199 -8.58 -2.66 -6.81
C TYR A 199 -8.50 -2.15 -5.36
N ARG A 200 -8.97 -2.95 -4.39
CA ARG A 200 -8.92 -2.55 -2.98
C ARG A 200 -7.50 -2.64 -2.40
N SER A 201 -6.57 -3.30 -3.07
CA SER A 201 -5.15 -3.23 -2.72
C SER A 201 -4.50 -1.91 -3.15
N GLU A 202 -5.06 -1.24 -4.17
CA GLU A 202 -4.55 0.01 -4.75
C GLU A 202 -5.17 1.27 -4.11
N GLU A 203 -6.34 1.16 -3.48
CA GLU A 203 -7.12 2.30 -2.96
C GLU A 203 -6.61 2.92 -1.65
N ARG A 204 -5.29 2.95 -1.39
CA ARG A 204 -4.70 3.61 -0.21
C ARG A 204 -3.48 4.47 -0.44
#